data_AF-A0ABC8SWD0-F1
#
_entry.id   AF-A0ABC8SWD0-F1
#
_cell.length_a   1.000
_cell.length_b   1.000
_cell.length_c   1.000
_cell.angle_alpha   90.00
_cell.angle_beta   90.00
_cell.angle_gamma   90.00
#
_symmetry.space_group_name_H-M   'P 1'
#
loop_
_entity.id
_entity.type
_entity.pdbx_description
1 polymer ?
#
loop_
_entity_poly.entity_id
_entity_poly.type
_entity_poly.pdbx_seq_one_letter_code
_entity_poly.pdbx_strand_id
1 'polypeptide(L)'
;MWKLILSEGDDEPWLKSVNNHIGRQYWEFDPHLGTPEERAQVEKLRLDFHKSRFEQKHSSDLLMRIQFGKENPCELQLPQMKVGSEAEITEETAATTLRRALRFYSTLQAEDGHWPGDYGGPLFLLPGLIKWELARNQCAK
;
A
#
# COMPACT_ATOMS: atom_id res chain seq x y z
N MET A 1 11.45 -9.58 -3.90
CA MET A 1 10.35 -8.62 -4.06
C MET A 1 9.71 -8.42 -2.70
N TRP A 2 9.29 -7.20 -2.39
CA TRP A 2 8.55 -6.92 -1.16
C TRP A 2 7.11 -7.40 -1.30
N LYS A 3 6.64 -8.22 -0.36
CA LYS A 3 5.28 -8.73 -0.25
C LYS A 3 4.61 -8.08 0.95
N LEU A 4 3.36 -7.65 0.79
CA LEU A 4 2.58 -7.21 1.93
C LEU A 4 2.02 -8.44 2.65
N ILE A 5 2.26 -8.51 3.95
CA ILE A 5 1.73 -9.54 4.84
C ILE A 5 0.67 -8.89 5.71
N LEU A 6 -0.47 -9.58 5.87
CA LEU A 6 -1.66 -9.08 6.54
C LEU A 6 -2.03 -10.03 7.66
N SER A 7 -2.32 -9.49 8.83
CA SER A 7 -2.93 -10.23 9.96
C SER A 7 -2.18 -11.48 10.43
N GLU A 8 -0.90 -11.60 10.11
CA GLU A 8 0.00 -12.62 10.62
C GLU A 8 0.78 -12.13 11.85
N GLY A 9 1.26 -13.10 12.66
CA GLY A 9 2.08 -12.78 13.83
C GLY A 9 2.11 -13.79 14.97
N ASP A 10 1.33 -14.87 14.91
CA ASP A 10 1.23 -15.85 16.00
C ASP A 10 2.54 -16.62 16.24
N ASP A 11 3.40 -16.73 15.21
CA ASP A 11 4.68 -17.44 15.28
C ASP A 11 5.81 -16.62 15.95
N GLU A 12 5.57 -15.33 16.27
CA GLU A 12 6.57 -14.42 16.81
C GLU A 12 6.43 -14.22 18.33
N PRO A 13 7.37 -14.72 19.17
CA PRO A 13 7.24 -14.69 20.64
C PRO A 13 7.08 -13.28 21.25
N TRP A 14 7.58 -12.27 20.53
CA TRP A 14 7.55 -10.87 20.97
C TRP A 14 6.33 -10.11 20.48
N LEU A 15 5.52 -10.72 19.61
CA LEU A 15 4.34 -10.11 19.04
C LEU A 15 3.11 -10.59 19.80
N LYS A 16 2.40 -9.66 20.44
CA LYS A 16 1.16 -9.96 21.16
C LYS A 16 -0.01 -9.28 20.45
N SER A 17 -1.15 -9.96 20.42
CA SER A 17 -2.40 -9.40 19.95
C SER A 17 -3.56 -9.72 20.90
N VAL A 18 -4.53 -8.82 20.93
CA VAL A 18 -5.82 -9.00 21.62
C VAL A 18 -6.95 -9.30 20.63
N ASN A 19 -6.64 -9.33 19.33
CA ASN A 19 -7.62 -9.48 18.25
C ASN A 19 -7.04 -10.30 17.08
N ASN A 20 -6.28 -11.35 17.37
CA ASN A 20 -5.71 -12.27 16.37
C ASN A 20 -5.03 -11.56 15.18
N HIS A 21 -4.29 -10.50 15.50
CA HIS A 21 -3.54 -9.67 14.55
C HIS A 21 -4.38 -8.97 13.44
N ILE A 22 -5.72 -9.06 13.45
CA ILE A 22 -6.60 -8.42 12.46
C ILE A 22 -6.27 -6.92 12.29
N GLY A 23 -6.11 -6.48 11.05
CA GLY A 23 -5.74 -5.10 10.70
C GLY A 23 -4.25 -4.80 10.75
N ARG A 24 -3.40 -5.77 11.14
CA ARG A 24 -1.95 -5.63 11.08
C ARG A 24 -1.47 -5.78 9.64
N GLN A 25 -0.50 -4.96 9.26
CA GLN A 25 0.20 -5.08 7.99
C GLN A 25 1.71 -4.89 8.20
N TYR A 26 2.53 -5.61 7.43
CA TYR A 26 3.97 -5.37 7.33
C TYR A 26 4.51 -5.86 5.99
N TRP A 27 5.71 -5.40 5.63
CA TRP A 27 6.37 -5.79 4.40
C TRP A 27 7.46 -6.82 4.68
N GLU A 28 7.44 -7.94 3.96
CA GLU A 28 8.49 -8.95 3.97
C GLU A 28 9.18 -9.01 2.61
N PHE A 29 10.51 -9.14 2.60
CA PHE A 29 11.26 -9.28 1.35
C PHE A 29 11.53 -10.75 1.05
N ASP A 30 11.06 -11.21 -0.11
CA ASP A 30 11.34 -12.56 -0.62
C ASP A 30 12.10 -12.49 -1.96
N PRO A 31 13.37 -12.94 -2.05
CA PRO A 31 14.15 -12.90 -3.29
C PRO A 31 13.61 -13.82 -4.40
N HIS A 32 12.76 -14.79 -4.09
CA HIS A 32 12.19 -15.77 -5.01
C HIS A 32 10.76 -15.44 -5.47
N LEU A 33 10.11 -14.47 -4.84
CA LEU A 33 8.76 -14.04 -5.21
C LEU A 33 8.68 -13.24 -6.52
N GLY A 34 7.64 -13.54 -7.31
CA GLY A 34 7.21 -12.79 -8.50
C GLY A 34 7.94 -13.19 -9.78
N THR A 35 7.26 -13.05 -10.92
CA THR A 35 7.84 -13.31 -12.25
C THR A 35 8.87 -12.24 -12.63
N PRO A 36 9.75 -12.49 -13.62
CA PRO A 36 10.68 -11.47 -14.11
C PRO A 36 9.99 -10.15 -14.51
N GLU A 37 8.80 -10.24 -15.10
CA GLU A 37 8.00 -9.09 -15.53
C GLU A 37 7.49 -8.29 -14.32
N GLU A 38 6.96 -8.97 -13.31
CA GLU A 38 6.49 -8.33 -12.07
C GLU A 38 7.64 -7.62 -11.35
N ARG A 39 8.80 -8.28 -11.26
CA ARG A 39 10.01 -7.70 -10.67
C ARG A 39 10.48 -6.47 -11.46
N ALA A 40 10.44 -6.52 -12.79
CA ALA A 40 10.78 -5.39 -13.64
C ALA A 40 9.80 -4.21 -13.44
N GLN A 41 8.50 -4.49 -13.25
CA GLN A 41 7.50 -3.48 -12.95
C GLN A 41 7.77 -2.81 -11.58
N VAL A 42 8.07 -3.59 -10.55
CA VAL A 42 8.43 -3.06 -9.22
C VAL A 42 9.72 -2.23 -9.28
N GLU A 43 10.72 -2.68 -10.02
CA GLU A 43 11.97 -1.93 -10.18
C GLU A 43 11.75 -0.61 -10.92
N LYS A 44 10.89 -0.61 -11.95
CA LYS A 44 10.48 0.62 -12.63
C LYS A 44 9.83 1.61 -11.65
N LEU A 45 8.88 1.15 -10.82
CA LEU A 45 8.26 2.00 -9.80
C LEU A 45 9.27 2.60 -8.83
N ARG A 46 10.24 1.79 -8.39
CA ARG A 46 11.32 2.23 -7.50
C ARG A 46 12.17 3.34 -8.14
N LEU A 47 12.52 3.18 -9.42
CA LEU A 47 13.26 4.17 -10.18
C LEU A 47 12.47 5.47 -10.37
N ASP A 48 11.18 5.37 -10.67
CA ASP A 48 10.31 6.53 -10.87
C ASP A 48 10.11 7.30 -9.55
N PHE A 49 9.87 6.59 -8.44
CA PHE A 49 9.85 7.22 -7.11
C PHE A 49 11.17 7.92 -6.80
N HIS A 50 12.32 7.28 -7.06
CA HIS A 50 13.61 7.89 -6.80
C HIS A 50 13.82 9.17 -7.62
N LYS A 51 13.41 9.20 -8.89
CA LYS A 51 13.50 10.40 -9.74
C LYS A 51 12.62 11.54 -9.19
N SER A 52 11.39 11.24 -8.80
CA SER A 52 10.40 12.24 -8.39
C SER A 52 10.37 12.53 -6.88
N ARG A 53 11.23 11.91 -6.07
CA ARG A 53 11.20 11.97 -4.58
C ARG A 53 11.17 13.37 -3.96
N PHE A 54 11.63 14.39 -4.69
CA PHE A 54 11.63 15.78 -4.21
C PHE A 54 10.35 16.54 -4.58
N GLU A 55 9.62 16.09 -5.61
CA GLU A 55 8.35 16.65 -6.07
C GLU A 55 7.18 15.91 -5.41
N GLN A 56 7.21 14.58 -5.48
CA GLN A 56 6.24 13.69 -4.88
C GLN A 56 6.92 12.85 -3.79
N LYS A 57 6.69 13.23 -2.54
CA LYS A 57 7.37 12.63 -1.39
C LYS A 57 6.77 11.28 -0.95
N HIS A 58 5.55 10.96 -1.36
CA HIS A 58 4.84 9.74 -0.97
C HIS A 58 4.89 8.67 -2.05
N SER A 59 4.86 7.41 -1.62
CA SER A 59 4.87 6.22 -2.48
C SER A 59 3.58 6.02 -3.30
N SER A 60 2.50 6.69 -2.89
CA SER A 60 1.12 6.51 -3.41
C SER A 60 0.61 5.07 -3.33
N ASP A 61 1.17 4.27 -2.42
CA ASP A 61 0.87 2.85 -2.26
C ASP A 61 0.99 2.04 -3.56
N LEU A 62 1.82 2.47 -4.51
CA LEU A 62 1.81 1.88 -5.86
C LEU A 62 2.15 0.39 -5.85
N LEU A 63 3.11 -0.03 -5.01
CA LEU A 63 3.46 -1.43 -4.87
C LEU A 63 2.30 -2.25 -4.28
N MET A 64 1.66 -1.76 -3.22
CA MET A 64 0.47 -2.38 -2.61
C MET A 64 -0.65 -2.50 -3.65
N ARG A 65 -0.98 -1.41 -4.35
CA ARG A 65 -2.06 -1.37 -5.34
C ARG A 65 -1.84 -2.37 -6.49
N ILE A 66 -0.59 -2.63 -6.88
CA ILE A 66 -0.29 -3.66 -7.89
C ILE A 66 -0.59 -5.06 -7.35
N GLN A 67 -0.21 -5.36 -6.10
CA GLN A 67 -0.48 -6.67 -5.48
C GLN A 67 -1.99 -6.89 -5.34
N PHE A 68 -2.71 -5.92 -4.75
CA PHE A 68 -4.17 -5.98 -4.61
C PHE A 68 -4.91 -5.99 -5.95
N GLY A 69 -4.43 -5.26 -6.95
CA GLY A 69 -5.05 -5.27 -8.28
C GLY A 69 -5.00 -6.64 -8.96
N LYS A 70 -4.05 -7.49 -8.57
CA LYS A 70 -3.94 -8.88 -9.04
C LYS A 70 -4.85 -9.82 -8.23
N GLU A 71 -4.91 -9.63 -6.91
CA GLU A 71 -5.66 -10.51 -6.00
C GLU A 71 -7.17 -10.26 -6.06
N ASN A 72 -7.58 -8.99 -6.17
CA ASN A 72 -8.97 -8.56 -6.20
C ASN A 72 -9.31 -7.85 -7.52
N PRO A 73 -9.34 -8.57 -8.66
CA PRO A 73 -9.65 -7.97 -9.94
C PRO A 73 -11.10 -7.44 -9.93
N CYS A 74 -11.28 -6.16 -10.25
CA CYS A 74 -12.59 -5.56 -10.46
C CYS A 74 -12.66 -4.85 -11.80
N GLU A 75 -13.71 -5.13 -12.55
CA GLU A 75 -13.97 -4.43 -13.80
C GLU A 75 -14.48 -3.01 -13.51
N LEU A 76 -13.59 -2.04 -13.69
CA LEU A 76 -13.93 -0.62 -13.68
C LEU A 76 -14.60 -0.22 -15.00
N GLN A 77 -15.75 -0.81 -15.31
CA GLN A 77 -16.51 -0.53 -16.53
C GLN A 77 -17.22 0.84 -16.53
N LEU A 78 -17.20 1.57 -15.42
CA LEU A 78 -17.89 2.86 -15.30
C LEU A 78 -17.06 3.98 -15.93
N PRO A 79 -17.66 4.85 -16.76
CA PRO A 79 -16.95 5.94 -17.41
C PRO A 79 -16.40 6.93 -16.38
N GLN A 80 -15.27 7.56 -16.73
CA GLN A 80 -14.76 8.66 -15.92
C GLN A 80 -15.51 9.92 -16.34
N MET A 81 -16.44 10.38 -15.51
CA MET A 81 -17.13 11.64 -15.75
C MET A 81 -16.13 12.78 -15.58
N LYS A 82 -15.84 13.52 -16.64
CA LYS A 82 -15.06 14.76 -16.59
C LYS A 82 -16.03 15.92 -16.44
N VAL A 83 -15.90 16.67 -15.38
CA VAL A 83 -16.73 17.84 -15.08
C VAL A 83 -15.85 19.08 -15.22
N GLY A 84 -16.23 20.00 -16.10
CA GLY A 84 -15.48 21.24 -16.34
C GLY A 84 -15.89 22.39 -15.42
N SER A 85 -17.13 22.38 -14.93
CA SER A 85 -17.69 23.43 -14.07
C SER A 85 -18.67 22.87 -13.04
N GLU A 86 -18.87 23.58 -11.94
CA GLU A 86 -19.79 23.16 -10.86
C GLU A 86 -21.25 23.02 -11.35
N ALA A 87 -21.64 23.80 -12.36
CA ALA A 87 -22.97 23.75 -12.97
C ALA A 87 -23.25 22.45 -13.76
N GLU A 88 -22.22 21.69 -14.12
CA GLU A 88 -22.33 20.39 -14.80
C GLU A 88 -22.46 19.21 -13.82
N ILE A 89 -22.37 19.45 -12.51
CA ILE A 89 -22.52 18.41 -11.48
C ILE A 89 -24.00 18.05 -11.35
N THR A 90 -24.38 16.98 -12.02
CA THR A 90 -25.70 16.33 -11.87
C THR A 90 -25.65 15.20 -10.85
N GLU A 91 -26.82 14.79 -10.34
CA GLU A 91 -26.94 13.61 -9.47
C GLU A 91 -26.39 12.35 -10.14
N GLU A 92 -26.66 12.16 -11.44
CA GLU A 92 -26.14 11.03 -12.21
C GLU A 92 -24.61 11.03 -12.29
N THR A 93 -24.00 12.20 -12.52
CA THR A 93 -22.55 12.37 -12.54
C THR A 93 -21.95 12.02 -11.17
N ALA A 94 -22.56 12.50 -10.09
CA ALA A 94 -22.12 12.20 -8.73
C ALA A 94 -22.27 10.70 -8.41
N ALA A 95 -23.42 10.10 -8.71
CA ALA A 95 -23.70 8.69 -8.46
C ALA A 95 -22.77 7.77 -9.25
N THR A 96 -22.53 8.08 -10.53
CA THR A 96 -21.61 7.30 -11.39
C THR A 96 -20.18 7.38 -10.88
N THR A 97 -19.72 8.59 -10.53
CA THR A 97 -18.38 8.82 -9.96
C THR A 97 -18.21 8.10 -8.63
N LEU A 98 -19.21 8.17 -7.74
CA LEU A 98 -19.18 7.47 -6.46
C LEU A 98 -19.16 5.95 -6.63
N ARG A 99 -20.01 5.39 -7.49
CA ARG A 99 -20.00 3.93 -7.78
C ARG A 99 -18.66 3.48 -8.33
N ARG A 100 -18.04 4.28 -9.21
CA ARG A 100 -16.70 4.00 -9.75
C ARG A 100 -15.65 4.03 -8.65
N ALA A 101 -15.70 5.03 -7.76
CA ALA A 101 -14.79 5.14 -6.62
C ALA A 101 -14.94 3.95 -5.65
N LEU A 102 -16.17 3.60 -5.28
CA LEU A 102 -16.45 2.47 -4.40
C LEU A 102 -15.96 1.13 -4.99
N ARG A 103 -16.18 0.91 -6.29
CA ARG A 103 -15.62 -0.26 -6.98
C ARG A 103 -14.09 -0.29 -6.92
N PHE A 104 -13.43 0.84 -7.17
CA PHE A 104 -11.98 0.93 -7.05
C PHE A 104 -11.51 0.63 -5.62
N TYR A 105 -12.08 1.28 -4.61
CA TYR A 105 -11.64 1.04 -3.23
C TYR A 105 -11.96 -0.38 -2.73
N SER A 106 -12.99 -1.03 -3.28
CA SER A 106 -13.27 -2.44 -2.95
C SER A 106 -12.13 -3.39 -3.39
N THR A 107 -11.35 -3.05 -4.43
CA THR A 107 -10.20 -3.88 -4.81
C THR A 107 -9.05 -3.80 -3.83
N LEU A 108 -9.04 -2.79 -2.96
CA LEU A 108 -8.00 -2.55 -1.97
C LEU A 108 -8.36 -3.13 -0.60
N GLN A 109 -9.50 -3.80 -0.46
CA GLN A 109 -9.89 -4.43 0.80
C GLN A 109 -9.07 -5.72 1.03
N ALA A 110 -8.47 -5.84 2.21
CA ALA A 110 -7.80 -7.04 2.68
C ALA A 110 -8.79 -8.17 2.97
N GLU A 111 -8.29 -9.41 3.00
CA GLU A 111 -9.09 -10.62 3.24
C GLU A 111 -9.77 -10.66 4.61
N ASP A 112 -9.17 -10.01 5.62
CA ASP A 112 -9.72 -9.84 6.97
C ASP A 112 -10.65 -8.61 7.09
N GLY A 113 -10.90 -7.92 5.96
CA GLY A 113 -11.84 -6.82 5.83
C GLY A 113 -11.27 -5.43 6.09
N HIS A 114 -10.01 -5.26 6.50
CA HIS A 114 -9.41 -3.93 6.67
C HIS A 114 -8.94 -3.32 5.34
N TRP A 115 -8.60 -2.03 5.34
CA TRP A 115 -7.95 -1.36 4.21
C TRP A 115 -6.52 -1.01 4.57
N PRO A 116 -5.53 -1.71 4.00
CA PRO A 116 -4.14 -1.38 4.22
C PRO A 116 -3.78 -0.05 3.55
N GLY A 117 -2.75 0.61 4.08
CA GLY A 117 -2.26 1.87 3.53
C GLY A 117 -1.02 2.40 4.23
N ASP A 118 -0.17 3.10 3.49
CA ASP A 118 0.98 3.82 4.02
C ASP A 118 0.50 4.99 4.90
N TYR A 119 0.76 4.86 6.21
CA TYR A 119 0.50 5.90 7.20
C TYR A 119 1.80 6.60 7.63
N GLY A 120 2.67 6.87 6.67
CA GLY A 120 3.85 7.69 6.85
C GLY A 120 3.55 9.19 6.99
N GLY A 121 4.60 10.00 6.94
CA GLY A 121 4.51 11.46 6.99
C GLY A 121 5.58 12.09 7.88
N PRO A 122 5.64 11.75 9.17
CA PRO A 122 6.64 12.31 10.07
C PRO A 122 8.06 11.84 9.71
N LEU A 123 8.95 12.80 9.38
CA LEU A 123 10.33 12.51 8.95
C LEU A 123 11.32 12.28 10.11
N PHE A 124 10.84 12.22 11.35
CA PHE A 124 11.67 12.04 12.55
C PHE A 124 11.53 10.65 13.20
N LEU A 125 10.65 9.77 12.70
CA LEU A 125 10.46 8.43 13.26
C LEU A 125 11.62 7.48 12.91
N LEU A 126 11.98 7.42 11.61
CA LEU A 126 13.04 6.52 11.12
C LEU A 126 14.45 6.82 11.68
N PRO A 127 14.90 8.08 11.82
CA PRO A 127 16.20 8.37 12.41
C PRO A 127 16.39 7.78 13.83
N GLY A 128 15.33 7.79 14.65
CA GLY A 128 15.36 7.18 15.98
C GLY A 128 15.52 5.67 15.93
N LEU A 129 14.73 5.01 15.07
CA LEU A 129 14.78 3.56 14.86
C LEU A 129 16.15 3.08 14.38
N ILE A 130 16.74 3.76 13.38
CA ILE A 130 18.06 3.40 12.83
C ILE A 130 19.16 3.54 13.89
N LYS A 131 19.14 4.63 14.68
CA LYS A 131 20.12 4.82 15.76
C LYS A 131 20.03 3.73 16.82
N TRP A 132 18.81 3.37 17.22
CA TRP A 132 18.59 2.29 18.19
C TRP A 132 19.09 0.94 17.67
N GLU A 133 18.84 0.63 16.39
CA GLU A 133 19.32 -0.59 15.75
C GLU A 133 20.85 -0.70 15.72
N LEU A 134 21.51 0.41 15.37
CA LEU A 134 22.97 0.48 15.36
C LEU A 134 23.55 0.30 16.77
N ALA A 135 22.93 0.90 17.78
CA ALA A 135 23.37 0.75 19.17
C ALA A 135 23.20 -0.70 19.67
N ARG A 136 22.07 -1.35 19.37
CA ARG A 136 21.86 -2.78 19.71
C ARG A 136 22.93 -3.68 19.10
N ASN A 137 23.23 -3.50 17.82
CA ASN A 137 24.23 -4.30 17.10
C ASN A 137 25.67 -4.04 17.57
N GLN A 138 25.95 -2.89 18.19
CA GLN A 138 27.24 -2.60 18.83
C GLN A 138 27.36 -3.25 20.22
N CYS A 139 26.28 -3.29 20.99
CA CYS A 139 26.26 -3.94 22.31
C CYS A 139 26.17 -5.48 22.24
N ALA A 140 25.72 -6.04 21.12
CA ALA A 140 25.65 -7.49 20.88
C ALA A 140 26.97 -8.09 20.37
N LYS A 141 28.02 -7.28 20.19
CA LYS A 141 29.40 -7.71 19.87
C LYS A 141 30.27 -7.58 21.10
#